data_AF-A0A4P7D9L9-F1
#
_entry.id   AF-A0A4P7D9L9-F1
#
_cell.length_a   1.000
_cell.length_b   1.000
_cell.length_c   1.000
_cell.angle_alpha   90.00
_cell.angle_beta   90.00
_cell.angle_gamma   90.00
#
_symmetry.space_group_name_H-M   'P 1'
#
loop_
_entity.id
_entity.type
_entity.pdbx_description
1 polymer ?
#
loop_
_entity_poly.entity_id
_entity_poly.type
_entity_poly.pdbx_seq_one_letter_code
_entity_poly.pdbx_strand_id
1 'polypeptide(L)'
;MLCDLIDSIPAYRSPDFLQLHRNAIANLLEIRLPNVPIEPQPGKDFGVGRMGYNYTGSCSGYQNAFFGDVALSPAASDLESAVRNPPGVAGVSAGWWGNFAVAVLTDAVRLAGIGSIDAGKLANDLNNYNSAFLPLLSASYLSAFRTAYTPTLSALASLVNSGQAAAACAMLANALNDGRFVNAVNTSMTAGGDGALSAEWFLFNLWIIFAGLGENDIDGKIAEAVHAGLDVPGEVGPRTDHSPGWWCGGYTGWFAPVTGSDLGPQASQAIHATMPQEFWAGGGGLGGGGGGHADCPTNNGYALSLCNWGPLNFYSAG
;
A
#
# COMPACT_ATOMS: atom_id res chain seq x y z
N MET A 1 -6.89 -30.18 -8.33
CA MET A 1 -6.85 -29.32 -7.13
C MET A 1 -5.50 -28.67 -6.92
N LEU A 2 -4.40 -29.39 -6.63
CA LEU A 2 -3.07 -28.75 -6.60
C LEU A 2 -2.65 -28.23 -7.99
N CYS A 3 -2.86 -29.02 -9.05
CA CYS A 3 -2.58 -28.57 -10.42
C CYS A 3 -3.37 -27.29 -10.75
N ASP A 4 -4.66 -27.25 -10.42
CA ASP A 4 -5.49 -26.05 -10.62
C ASP A 4 -4.93 -24.82 -9.90
N LEU A 5 -4.32 -24.97 -8.72
CA LEU A 5 -3.65 -23.87 -8.03
C LEU A 5 -2.37 -23.43 -8.75
N ILE A 6 -1.56 -24.37 -9.24
CA ILE A 6 -0.36 -24.06 -10.02
C ILE A 6 -0.74 -23.39 -11.35
N ASP A 7 -1.77 -23.89 -12.04
CA ASP A 7 -2.27 -23.34 -13.30
C ASP A 7 -2.93 -21.97 -13.12
N SER A 8 -3.34 -21.64 -11.89
CA SER A 8 -3.92 -20.33 -11.55
C SER A 8 -2.87 -19.24 -11.30
N ILE A 9 -1.57 -19.57 -11.24
CA ILE A 9 -0.50 -18.61 -10.99
C ILE A 9 -0.59 -17.45 -12.00
N PRO A 10 -0.55 -16.19 -11.55
CA PRO A 10 -0.54 -15.06 -12.46
C PRO A 10 0.68 -15.12 -13.39
N ALA A 11 0.48 -14.83 -14.67
CA ALA A 11 1.59 -14.69 -15.61
C ALA A 11 2.60 -13.64 -15.13
N TYR A 12 3.87 -13.78 -15.54
CA TYR A 12 4.89 -12.78 -15.25
C TYR A 12 4.43 -11.40 -15.75
N ARG A 13 4.48 -10.40 -14.85
CA ARG A 13 3.97 -9.04 -15.08
C ARG A 13 2.48 -8.96 -15.46
N SER A 14 1.65 -9.91 -14.99
CA SER A 14 0.19 -9.84 -15.16
C SER A 14 -0.35 -8.48 -14.66
N PRO A 15 -0.85 -7.62 -15.57
CA PRO A 15 -1.37 -6.31 -15.17
C PRO A 15 -2.53 -6.43 -14.19
N ASP A 16 -3.37 -7.45 -14.37
CA ASP A 16 -4.55 -7.68 -13.54
C ASP A 16 -4.16 -7.98 -12.09
N PHE A 17 -3.19 -8.88 -11.89
CA PHE A 17 -2.73 -9.21 -10.54
C PHE A 17 -2.04 -8.00 -9.89
N LEU A 18 -1.13 -7.35 -10.60
CA LEU A 18 -0.38 -6.21 -10.07
C LEU A 18 -1.32 -5.05 -9.71
N GLN A 19 -2.36 -4.81 -10.52
CA GLN A 19 -3.38 -3.82 -10.23
C GLN A 19 -4.20 -4.19 -8.98
N LEU A 20 -4.59 -5.46 -8.81
CA LEU A 20 -5.32 -5.90 -7.62
C LEU A 20 -4.48 -5.77 -6.34
N HIS A 21 -3.20 -6.16 -6.40
CA HIS A 21 -2.25 -5.96 -5.30
C HIS A 21 -2.07 -4.47 -4.99
N ARG A 22 -1.95 -3.63 -6.02
CA ARG A 22 -1.84 -2.18 -5.85
C ARG A 22 -3.10 -1.55 -5.27
N ASN A 23 -4.27 -1.99 -5.70
CA ASN A 23 -5.56 -1.53 -5.17
C ASN A 23 -5.74 -1.90 -3.70
N ALA A 24 -5.23 -3.06 -3.26
CA ALA A 24 -5.26 -3.44 -1.84
C ALA A 24 -4.41 -2.48 -0.98
N ILE A 25 -3.24 -2.06 -1.49
CA ILE A 25 -2.39 -1.07 -0.82
C ILE A 25 -3.07 0.31 -0.80
N ALA A 26 -3.58 0.77 -1.94
CA ALA A 26 -4.27 2.06 -2.05
C ALA A 26 -5.48 2.12 -1.11
N ASN A 27 -6.35 1.11 -1.13
CA ASN A 27 -7.50 1.01 -0.24
C ASN A 27 -7.11 1.04 1.24
N LEU A 28 -6.00 0.40 1.62
CA LEU A 28 -5.50 0.49 2.99
C LEU A 28 -5.03 1.91 3.34
N LEU A 29 -4.36 2.61 2.44
CA LEU A 29 -3.95 4.00 2.64
C LEU A 29 -5.17 4.94 2.78
N GLU A 30 -6.20 4.76 1.95
CA GLU A 30 -7.46 5.52 2.02
C GLU A 30 -8.16 5.37 3.37
N ILE A 31 -8.19 4.14 3.91
CA ILE A 31 -8.81 3.83 5.21
C ILE A 31 -7.93 4.30 6.38
N ARG A 32 -6.61 4.25 6.22
CA ARG A 32 -5.66 4.59 7.30
C ARG A 32 -5.29 6.06 7.35
N LEU A 33 -5.72 6.88 6.38
CA LEU A 33 -5.57 8.33 6.47
C LEU A 33 -6.17 8.81 7.81
N PRO A 34 -5.45 9.61 8.61
CA PRO A 34 -5.98 10.09 9.88
C PRO A 34 -7.24 10.96 9.67
N ASN A 35 -8.35 10.62 10.34
CA ASN A 35 -9.58 11.40 10.30
C ASN A 35 -9.61 12.51 11.37
N VAL A 36 -8.51 13.27 11.47
CA VAL A 36 -8.47 14.43 12.37
C VAL A 36 -9.35 15.57 11.81
N PRO A 37 -9.89 16.45 12.67
CA PRO A 37 -10.76 17.55 12.24
C PRO A 37 -10.12 18.43 11.17
N ILE A 38 -10.93 18.89 10.21
CA ILE A 38 -10.50 19.80 9.15
C ILE A 38 -10.26 21.18 9.75
N GLU A 39 -9.09 21.75 9.46
CA GLU A 39 -8.73 23.07 9.96
C GLU A 39 -9.17 24.13 8.94
N PRO A 40 -9.95 25.14 9.33
CA PRO A 40 -10.27 26.26 8.44
C PRO A 40 -9.01 27.07 8.13
N GLN A 41 -9.12 28.04 7.23
CA GLN A 41 -8.01 28.94 6.94
C GLN A 41 -7.48 29.60 8.23
N PRO A 42 -6.15 29.80 8.38
CA PRO A 42 -5.61 30.50 9.52
C PRO A 42 -6.18 31.91 9.66
N GLY A 43 -6.50 32.29 10.89
CA GLY A 43 -6.92 33.65 11.21
C GLY A 43 -5.86 34.67 10.80
N LYS A 44 -6.31 35.88 10.48
CA LYS A 44 -5.43 37.01 10.15
C LYS A 44 -5.69 38.16 11.10
N ASP A 45 -4.61 38.70 11.65
CA ASP A 45 -4.67 39.94 12.42
C ASP A 45 -4.70 41.12 11.45
N PHE A 46 -5.60 42.06 11.74
CA PHE A 46 -5.60 43.38 11.12
C PHE A 46 -5.47 44.39 12.25
N GLY A 47 -4.84 45.55 12.01
CA GLY A 47 -4.40 46.47 13.08
C GLY A 47 -5.46 46.96 14.09
N VAL A 48 -6.74 46.59 13.91
CA VAL A 48 -7.87 46.91 14.81
C VAL A 48 -8.71 45.69 15.25
N GLY A 49 -8.31 44.46 14.94
CA GLY A 49 -9.05 43.24 15.31
C GLY A 49 -8.50 41.95 14.72
N ARG A 50 -9.03 40.79 15.18
CA ARG A 50 -8.66 39.47 14.69
C ARG A 50 -9.80 38.89 13.84
N MET A 51 -9.48 38.41 12.64
CA MET A 51 -10.39 37.56 11.86
C MET A 51 -10.12 36.10 12.21
N GLY A 52 -11.15 35.39 12.66
CA GLY A 52 -11.14 33.94 12.85
C GLY A 52 -11.95 33.26 11.74
N TYR A 53 -11.66 31.99 11.48
CA TYR A 53 -12.42 31.17 10.54
C TYR A 53 -12.91 29.92 11.24
N ASN A 54 -14.08 29.43 10.85
CA ASN A 54 -14.64 28.16 11.31
C ASN A 54 -14.99 27.30 10.09
N TYR A 55 -14.63 26.02 10.14
CA TYR A 55 -15.09 25.05 9.15
C TYR A 55 -16.57 24.75 9.36
N THR A 56 -17.37 24.83 8.30
CA THR A 56 -18.84 24.64 8.35
C THR A 56 -19.33 23.49 7.48
N GLY A 57 -18.40 22.75 6.86
CA GLY A 57 -18.75 21.62 6.01
C GLY A 57 -19.21 20.38 6.79
N SER A 58 -19.77 19.41 6.06
CA SER A 58 -20.33 18.19 6.64
C SER A 58 -19.29 17.12 6.98
N CYS A 59 -18.06 17.23 6.45
CA CYS A 59 -17.05 16.20 6.66
C CYS A 59 -16.51 16.22 8.09
N SER A 60 -16.42 15.06 8.73
CA SER A 60 -15.95 14.95 10.13
C SER A 60 -14.44 15.12 10.29
N GLY A 61 -13.67 14.97 9.21
CA GLY A 61 -12.22 15.07 9.19
C GLY A 61 -11.66 14.79 7.79
N TYR A 62 -10.33 14.74 7.67
CA TYR A 62 -9.66 14.57 6.37
C TYR A 62 -9.99 13.24 5.68
N GLN A 63 -9.94 12.10 6.39
CA GLN A 63 -10.31 10.81 5.81
C GLN A 63 -11.72 10.84 5.25
N ASN A 64 -12.67 11.42 5.98
CA ASN A 64 -14.04 11.52 5.53
C ASN A 64 -14.20 12.48 4.33
N ALA A 65 -13.41 13.55 4.25
CA ALA A 65 -13.44 14.48 3.12
C ALA A 65 -12.87 13.88 1.84
N PHE A 66 -11.76 13.13 1.93
CA PHE A 66 -11.08 12.57 0.77
C PHE A 66 -11.62 11.18 0.38
N PHE A 67 -12.07 10.38 1.34
CA PHE A 67 -12.36 8.95 1.17
C PHE A 67 -13.58 8.47 1.98
N GLY A 68 -14.54 9.33 2.27
CA GLY A 68 -15.65 9.04 3.19
C GLY A 68 -16.53 7.83 2.83
N ASP A 69 -16.61 7.46 1.55
CA ASP A 69 -17.39 6.31 1.07
C ASP A 69 -16.53 5.05 0.82
N VAL A 70 -15.24 5.10 1.13
CA VAL A 70 -14.33 3.96 0.94
C VAL A 70 -14.53 2.97 2.08
N ALA A 71 -14.82 1.72 1.73
CA ALA A 71 -14.85 0.59 2.65
C ALA A 71 -13.53 -0.18 2.63
N LEU A 72 -13.14 -0.74 3.77
CA LEU A 72 -11.99 -1.64 3.85
C LEU A 72 -12.28 -2.93 3.08
N SER A 73 -11.53 -3.17 2.02
CA SER A 73 -11.63 -4.40 1.23
C SER A 73 -11.06 -5.60 1.98
N PRO A 74 -11.51 -6.84 1.68
CA PRO A 74 -10.92 -8.05 2.25
C PRO A 74 -9.41 -8.15 2.01
N ALA A 75 -8.94 -7.70 0.84
CA ALA A 75 -7.53 -7.70 0.50
C ALA A 75 -6.71 -6.72 1.33
N ALA A 76 -7.20 -5.48 1.52
CA ALA A 76 -6.55 -4.51 2.39
C ALA A 76 -6.54 -4.97 3.86
N SER A 77 -7.63 -5.61 4.32
CA SER A 77 -7.71 -6.17 5.67
C SER A 77 -6.70 -7.30 5.89
N ASP A 78 -6.60 -8.25 4.94
CA ASP A 78 -5.64 -9.35 5.03
C ASP A 78 -4.20 -8.85 4.91
N LEU A 79 -3.96 -7.88 4.01
CA LEU A 79 -2.67 -7.20 3.86
C LEU A 79 -2.23 -6.58 5.19
N GLU A 80 -3.07 -5.77 5.81
CA GLU A 80 -2.73 -5.10 7.07
C GLU A 80 -2.39 -6.10 8.17
N SER A 81 -3.12 -7.22 8.24
CA SER A 81 -2.83 -8.30 9.18
C SER A 81 -1.47 -8.95 8.88
N ALA A 82 -1.23 -9.30 7.61
CA ALA A 82 -0.05 -10.02 7.16
C ALA A 82 1.25 -9.22 7.37
N VAL A 83 1.22 -7.90 7.17
CA VAL A 83 2.41 -7.05 7.30
C VAL A 83 2.65 -6.51 8.71
N ARG A 84 1.72 -6.75 9.65
CA ARG A 84 1.85 -6.27 11.03
C ARG A 84 2.93 -7.01 11.81
N ASN A 85 3.00 -8.33 11.64
CA ASN A 85 3.96 -9.20 12.31
C ASN A 85 4.45 -10.30 11.34
N PRO A 86 5.06 -9.94 10.22
CA PRO A 86 5.56 -10.92 9.26
C PRO A 86 6.73 -11.73 9.87
N PRO A 87 6.92 -12.98 9.44
CA PRO A 87 8.09 -13.76 9.81
C PRO A 87 9.40 -13.06 9.41
N GLY A 88 10.35 -12.97 10.34
CA GLY A 88 11.74 -12.63 10.03
C GLY A 88 12.05 -11.17 9.69
N VAL A 89 11.08 -10.25 9.72
CA VAL A 89 11.27 -8.80 9.54
C VAL A 89 10.38 -7.99 10.49
N ALA A 90 10.75 -6.74 10.76
CA ALA A 90 9.91 -5.83 11.52
C ALA A 90 8.67 -5.45 10.69
N GLY A 91 7.48 -5.62 11.27
CA GLY A 91 6.24 -5.21 10.63
C GLY A 91 5.93 -3.72 10.76
N VAL A 92 4.80 -3.30 10.21
CA VAL A 92 4.32 -1.91 10.25
C VAL A 92 3.03 -1.77 11.06
N SER A 93 2.87 -0.62 11.70
CA SER A 93 1.69 -0.30 12.53
C SER A 93 0.63 0.46 11.75
N ALA A 94 -0.58 0.57 12.32
CA ALA A 94 -1.63 1.43 11.76
C ALA A 94 -1.20 2.91 11.68
N GLY A 95 -0.40 3.39 12.64
CA GLY A 95 0.14 4.75 12.62
C GLY A 95 1.17 4.96 11.51
N TRP A 96 1.97 3.93 11.19
CA TRP A 96 2.86 3.96 10.04
C TRP A 96 2.07 4.10 8.73
N TRP A 97 1.01 3.31 8.56
CA TRP A 97 0.11 3.41 7.40
C TRP A 97 -0.55 4.78 7.28
N GLY A 98 -0.98 5.38 8.39
CA GLY A 98 -1.56 6.72 8.38
C GLY A 98 -0.57 7.78 7.93
N ASN A 99 0.67 7.74 8.40
CA ASN A 99 1.71 8.68 7.94
C ASN A 99 2.06 8.47 6.47
N PHE A 100 2.12 7.21 6.02
CA PHE A 100 2.34 6.91 4.60
C PHE A 100 1.18 7.43 3.73
N ALA A 101 -0.07 7.26 4.17
CA ALA A 101 -1.24 7.80 3.49
C ALA A 101 -1.20 9.33 3.36
N VAL A 102 -0.76 10.04 4.41
CA VAL A 102 -0.56 11.50 4.36
C VAL A 102 0.51 11.88 3.33
N ALA A 103 1.64 11.17 3.29
CA ALA A 103 2.70 11.42 2.31
C ALA A 103 2.19 11.20 0.87
N VAL A 104 1.52 10.08 0.63
CA VAL A 104 0.98 9.73 -0.69
C VAL A 104 -0.10 10.73 -1.13
N LEU A 105 -1.03 11.11 -0.25
CA LEU A 105 -2.06 12.10 -0.56
C LEU A 105 -1.45 13.50 -0.80
N THR A 106 -0.43 13.89 -0.02
CA THR A 106 0.31 15.15 -0.25
C THR A 106 0.98 15.15 -1.62
N ASP A 107 1.53 14.02 -2.06
CA ASP A 107 2.09 13.90 -3.42
C ASP A 107 1.02 14.02 -4.50
N ALA A 108 -0.19 13.51 -4.28
CA ALA A 108 -1.32 13.72 -5.19
C ALA A 108 -1.70 15.20 -5.30
N VAL A 109 -1.74 15.92 -4.17
CA VAL A 109 -1.98 17.37 -4.13
C VAL A 109 -0.87 18.15 -4.85
N ARG A 110 0.40 17.74 -4.66
CA ARG A 110 1.55 18.31 -5.37
C ARG A 110 1.44 18.11 -6.88
N LEU A 111 1.09 16.90 -7.33
CA LEU A 111 0.88 16.58 -8.75
C LEU A 111 -0.27 17.40 -9.37
N ALA A 112 -1.28 17.76 -8.57
CA ALA A 112 -2.35 18.66 -8.97
C ALA A 112 -1.95 20.15 -9.00
N GLY A 113 -0.73 20.50 -8.55
CA GLY A 113 -0.21 21.88 -8.55
C GLY A 113 -0.82 22.77 -7.47
N ILE A 114 -1.24 22.20 -6.34
CA ILE A 114 -1.93 22.91 -5.25
C ILE A 114 -1.02 22.98 -4.01
N GLY A 115 -1.06 24.11 -3.31
CA GLY A 115 -0.35 24.29 -2.04
C GLY A 115 1.11 24.67 -2.20
N SER A 116 1.78 24.86 -1.06
CA SER A 116 3.22 25.17 -0.99
C SER A 116 3.89 24.01 -0.27
N ILE A 117 4.45 23.08 -1.03
CA ILE A 117 4.93 21.78 -0.53
C ILE A 117 6.45 21.71 -0.69
N ASP A 118 7.15 21.34 0.39
CA ASP A 118 8.56 20.95 0.36
C ASP A 118 8.70 19.59 -0.36
N ALA A 119 8.94 19.68 -1.66
CA ALA A 119 9.09 18.51 -2.51
C ALA A 119 10.30 17.64 -2.12
N GLY A 120 11.35 18.23 -1.52
CA GLY A 120 12.53 17.48 -1.07
C GLY A 120 12.23 16.60 0.13
N LYS A 121 11.58 17.17 1.14
CA LYS A 121 11.12 16.42 2.32
C LYS A 121 10.12 15.33 1.92
N LEU A 122 9.13 15.67 1.08
CA LEU A 122 8.13 14.71 0.62
C LEU A 122 8.76 13.54 -0.13
N ALA A 123 9.66 13.80 -1.08
CA ALA A 123 10.34 12.75 -1.83
C ALA A 123 11.17 11.83 -0.91
N ASN A 124 11.87 12.41 0.08
CA ASN A 124 12.64 11.63 1.05
C ASN A 124 11.74 10.73 1.91
N ASP A 125 10.62 11.26 2.41
CA ASP A 125 9.70 10.47 3.24
C ASP A 125 9.01 9.37 2.44
N LEU A 126 8.56 9.64 1.21
CA LEU A 126 8.04 8.62 0.31
C LEU A 126 9.06 7.52 0.03
N ASN A 127 10.32 7.88 -0.20
CA ASN A 127 11.39 6.90 -0.38
C ASN A 127 11.59 6.04 0.87
N ASN A 128 11.56 6.65 2.06
CA ASN A 128 11.69 5.94 3.33
C ASN A 128 10.52 4.98 3.58
N TYR A 129 9.28 5.40 3.32
CA TYR A 129 8.11 4.53 3.46
C TYR A 129 8.14 3.36 2.47
N ASN A 130 8.43 3.63 1.19
CA ASN A 130 8.55 2.57 0.21
C ASN A 130 9.68 1.59 0.57
N SER A 131 10.85 2.10 0.96
CA SER A 131 11.99 1.28 1.39
C SER A 131 11.67 0.43 2.62
N ALA A 132 10.94 0.98 3.59
CA ALA A 132 10.49 0.22 4.76
C ALA A 132 9.43 -0.83 4.43
N PHE A 133 8.66 -0.65 3.34
CA PHE A 133 7.66 -1.60 2.89
C PHE A 133 8.22 -2.72 2.02
N LEU A 134 9.37 -2.52 1.37
CA LEU A 134 10.01 -3.52 0.49
C LEU A 134 10.14 -4.92 1.13
N PRO A 135 10.57 -5.07 2.39
CA PRO A 135 10.68 -6.39 3.02
C PRO A 135 9.33 -7.05 3.32
N LEU A 136 8.23 -6.31 3.20
CA LEU A 136 6.86 -6.75 3.50
C LEU A 136 6.09 -7.15 2.25
N LEU A 137 6.70 -7.01 1.06
CA LEU A 137 6.03 -7.25 -0.21
C LEU A 137 5.54 -8.70 -0.36
N SER A 138 6.20 -9.70 0.23
CA SER A 138 5.73 -11.10 0.13
C SER A 138 4.43 -11.31 0.87
N ALA A 139 4.36 -10.79 2.09
CA ALA A 139 3.16 -10.84 2.91
C ALA A 139 2.02 -10.07 2.23
N SER A 140 2.34 -8.91 1.65
CA SER A 140 1.38 -8.11 0.91
C SER A 140 0.90 -8.79 -0.38
N TYR A 141 1.79 -9.41 -1.15
CA TYR A 141 1.47 -10.16 -2.36
C TYR A 141 0.57 -11.36 -2.03
N LEU A 142 0.94 -12.12 -0.99
CA LEU A 142 0.18 -13.26 -0.50
C LEU A 142 -1.26 -12.86 -0.14
N SER A 143 -1.47 -11.66 0.41
CA SER A 143 -2.82 -11.19 0.71
C SER A 143 -3.67 -11.04 -0.56
N ALA A 144 -3.13 -10.42 -1.62
CA ALA A 144 -3.82 -10.29 -2.90
C ALA A 144 -4.04 -11.66 -3.58
N PHE A 145 -3.06 -12.55 -3.51
CA PHE A 145 -3.15 -13.93 -3.99
C PHE A 145 -4.28 -14.71 -3.30
N ARG A 146 -4.49 -14.49 -2.00
CA ARG A 146 -5.50 -15.20 -1.21
C ARG A 146 -6.90 -14.59 -1.30
N THR A 147 -7.03 -13.30 -1.61
CA THR A 147 -8.29 -12.58 -1.38
C THR A 147 -8.80 -11.78 -2.57
N ALA A 148 -7.94 -11.41 -3.52
CA ALA A 148 -8.29 -10.48 -4.60
C ALA A 148 -8.25 -11.15 -5.98
N TYR A 149 -7.22 -11.94 -6.26
CA TYR A 149 -7.05 -12.58 -7.56
C TYR A 149 -7.91 -13.85 -7.66
N THR A 150 -9.05 -13.76 -8.35
CA THR A 150 -10.07 -14.82 -8.41
C THR A 150 -9.51 -16.21 -8.72
N PRO A 151 -8.62 -16.40 -9.72
CA PRO A 151 -8.10 -17.73 -10.03
C PRO A 151 -7.43 -18.42 -8.83
N THR A 152 -6.52 -17.72 -8.16
CA THR A 152 -5.77 -18.27 -7.02
C THR A 152 -6.63 -18.37 -5.78
N LEU A 153 -7.47 -17.36 -5.52
CA LEU A 153 -8.45 -17.37 -4.42
C LEU A 153 -9.35 -18.61 -4.50
N SER A 154 -9.95 -18.88 -5.66
CA SER A 154 -10.87 -20.02 -5.83
C SER A 154 -10.16 -21.37 -5.70
N ALA A 155 -8.99 -21.53 -6.32
CA ALA A 155 -8.22 -22.77 -6.25
C ALA A 155 -7.72 -23.05 -4.82
N LEU A 156 -7.20 -22.03 -4.14
CA LEU A 156 -6.71 -22.15 -2.77
C LEU A 156 -7.86 -22.41 -1.78
N ALA A 157 -8.96 -21.67 -1.88
CA ALA A 157 -10.13 -21.87 -1.02
C ALA A 157 -10.70 -23.29 -1.17
N SER A 158 -10.69 -23.86 -2.38
CA SER A 158 -11.14 -25.24 -2.61
C SER A 158 -10.28 -26.24 -1.84
N LEU A 159 -8.96 -26.09 -1.84
CA LEU A 159 -8.02 -26.94 -1.10
C LEU A 159 -8.16 -26.80 0.42
N VAL A 160 -8.29 -25.56 0.91
CA VAL A 160 -8.41 -25.28 2.35
C VAL A 160 -9.74 -25.79 2.89
N ASN A 161 -10.85 -25.49 2.21
CA ASN A 161 -12.19 -25.86 2.65
C ASN A 161 -12.45 -27.37 2.57
N SER A 162 -11.74 -28.10 1.69
CA SER A 162 -11.80 -29.56 1.64
C SER A 162 -10.83 -30.25 2.62
N GLY A 163 -10.10 -29.50 3.45
CA GLY A 163 -9.09 -30.05 4.37
C GLY A 163 -7.88 -30.69 3.67
N GLN A 164 -7.63 -30.34 2.41
CA GLN A 164 -6.56 -30.93 1.59
C GLN A 164 -5.28 -30.08 1.54
N ALA A 165 -5.23 -28.95 2.24
CA ALA A 165 -4.09 -28.02 2.20
C ALA A 165 -2.75 -28.71 2.53
N ALA A 166 -2.70 -29.48 3.62
CA ALA A 166 -1.48 -30.20 4.02
C ALA A 166 -1.05 -31.27 3.00
N ALA A 167 -2.01 -32.00 2.42
CA ALA A 167 -1.74 -32.99 1.38
C ALA A 167 -1.22 -32.32 0.10
N ALA A 168 -1.81 -31.19 -0.31
CA ALA A 168 -1.35 -30.42 -1.45
C ALA A 168 0.05 -29.82 -1.23
N CYS A 169 0.35 -29.36 -0.01
CA CYS A 169 1.69 -28.90 0.36
C CYS A 169 2.72 -30.03 0.21
N ALA A 170 2.44 -31.22 0.76
CA ALA A 170 3.31 -32.38 0.65
C ALA A 170 3.49 -32.83 -0.82
N MET A 171 2.41 -32.80 -1.62
CA MET A 171 2.47 -33.11 -3.05
C MET A 171 3.36 -32.13 -3.82
N LEU A 172 3.29 -30.84 -3.51
CA LEU A 172 4.15 -29.83 -4.13
C LEU A 172 5.62 -30.02 -3.73
N ALA A 173 5.90 -30.26 -2.45
CA ALA A 173 7.24 -30.55 -1.96
C ALA A 173 7.83 -31.80 -2.65
N ASN A 174 7.06 -32.88 -2.75
CA ASN A 174 7.49 -34.08 -3.47
C ASN A 174 7.73 -33.79 -4.96
N ALA A 175 6.89 -32.98 -5.61
CA ALA A 175 7.10 -32.62 -7.02
C ALA A 175 8.40 -31.84 -7.25
N LEU A 176 8.79 -30.96 -6.32
CA LEU A 176 10.08 -30.28 -6.34
C LEU A 176 11.24 -31.26 -6.12
N ASN A 177 11.14 -32.12 -5.11
CA ASN A 177 12.19 -33.07 -4.73
C ASN A 177 12.38 -34.21 -5.74
N ASP A 178 11.33 -34.60 -6.45
CA ASP A 178 11.38 -35.55 -7.57
C ASP A 178 11.95 -34.91 -8.85
N GLY A 179 12.29 -33.62 -8.82
CA GLY A 179 12.90 -32.90 -9.93
C GLY A 179 11.95 -32.56 -11.09
N ARG A 180 10.61 -32.60 -10.87
CA ARG A 180 9.63 -32.43 -11.96
C ARG A 180 9.70 -31.07 -12.66
N PHE A 181 10.17 -30.04 -11.95
CA PHE A 181 10.33 -28.69 -12.49
C PHE A 181 11.76 -28.38 -12.95
N VAL A 182 12.75 -29.20 -12.57
CA VAL A 182 14.19 -28.91 -12.73
C VAL A 182 14.55 -28.63 -14.17
N ASN A 183 14.20 -29.54 -15.10
CA ASN A 183 14.57 -29.35 -16.51
C ASN A 183 13.98 -28.06 -17.11
N ALA A 184 12.71 -27.77 -16.84
CA ALA A 184 12.03 -26.60 -17.41
C ALA A 184 12.55 -25.28 -16.81
N VAL A 185 12.71 -25.23 -15.48
CA VAL A 185 13.22 -24.06 -14.77
C VAL A 185 14.67 -23.80 -15.15
N ASN A 186 15.56 -24.78 -15.00
CA ASN A 186 16.99 -24.58 -15.25
C ASN A 186 17.27 -24.24 -16.72
N THR A 187 16.52 -24.81 -17.67
CA THR A 187 16.61 -24.43 -19.09
C THR A 187 16.24 -22.96 -19.29
N SER A 188 15.16 -22.51 -18.66
CA SER A 188 14.70 -21.12 -18.76
C SER A 188 15.68 -20.14 -18.10
N MET A 189 16.26 -20.52 -16.95
CA MET A 189 17.33 -19.77 -16.28
C MET A 189 18.57 -19.65 -17.16
N THR A 190 19.02 -20.76 -17.76
CA THR A 190 20.20 -20.80 -18.64
C THR A 190 20.01 -19.96 -19.90
N ALA A 191 18.79 -19.93 -20.46
CA ALA A 191 18.47 -19.13 -21.64
C ALA A 191 18.58 -17.62 -21.38
N GLY A 192 18.41 -17.17 -20.13
CA GLY A 192 18.44 -15.76 -19.76
C GLY A 192 17.23 -14.95 -20.26
N GLY A 193 17.31 -13.62 -20.08
CA GLY A 193 16.27 -12.69 -20.53
C GLY A 193 14.90 -12.96 -19.90
N ASP A 194 13.84 -12.85 -20.69
CA ASP A 194 12.45 -13.03 -20.23
C ASP A 194 12.18 -14.46 -19.72
N GLY A 195 12.91 -15.46 -20.22
CA GLY A 195 12.80 -16.85 -19.78
C GLY A 195 13.26 -17.02 -18.34
N ALA A 196 14.40 -16.44 -17.98
CA ALA A 196 14.92 -16.46 -16.61
C ALA A 196 13.99 -15.69 -15.66
N LEU A 197 13.53 -14.49 -16.05
CA LEU A 197 12.59 -13.70 -15.24
C LEU A 197 11.25 -14.41 -15.02
N SER A 198 10.74 -15.12 -16.03
CA SER A 198 9.51 -15.90 -15.91
C SER A 198 9.70 -17.10 -14.98
N ALA A 199 10.88 -17.74 -15.02
CA ALA A 199 11.21 -18.85 -14.13
C ALA A 199 11.38 -18.37 -12.67
N GLU A 200 12.03 -17.23 -12.43
CA GLU A 200 12.10 -16.58 -11.12
C GLU A 200 10.71 -16.27 -10.56
N TRP A 201 9.85 -15.67 -11.38
CA TRP A 201 8.46 -15.36 -11.01
C TRP A 201 7.66 -16.63 -10.67
N PHE A 202 7.85 -17.70 -11.44
CA PHE A 202 7.22 -18.98 -11.16
C PHE A 202 7.68 -19.54 -9.82
N LEU A 203 8.99 -19.56 -9.53
CA LEU A 203 9.53 -20.01 -8.25
C LEU A 203 8.98 -19.17 -7.08
N PHE A 204 8.97 -17.85 -7.21
CA PHE A 204 8.37 -16.97 -6.21
C PHE A 204 6.91 -17.35 -5.92
N ASN A 205 6.11 -17.60 -6.95
CA ASN A 205 4.71 -18.00 -6.77
C ASN A 205 4.56 -19.41 -6.16
N LEU A 206 5.50 -20.33 -6.39
CA LEU A 206 5.52 -21.62 -5.67
C LEU A 206 5.74 -21.41 -4.17
N TRP A 207 6.64 -20.50 -3.79
CA TRP A 207 6.88 -20.15 -2.37
C TRP A 207 5.65 -19.48 -1.76
N ILE A 208 4.96 -18.61 -2.50
CA ILE A 208 3.67 -18.02 -2.11
C ILE A 208 2.59 -19.10 -1.97
N ILE A 209 2.57 -20.13 -2.82
CA ILE A 209 1.64 -21.26 -2.68
C ILE A 209 1.93 -22.04 -1.40
N PHE A 210 3.18 -22.35 -1.08
CA PHE A 210 3.54 -22.99 0.20
C PHE A 210 3.03 -22.17 1.39
N ALA A 211 3.31 -20.86 1.42
CA ALA A 211 2.79 -19.97 2.45
C ALA A 211 1.26 -20.00 2.47
N GLY A 212 0.62 -19.95 1.29
CA GLY A 212 -0.82 -20.06 1.05
C GLY A 212 -1.46 -21.29 1.69
N LEU A 213 -0.78 -22.43 1.59
CA LEU A 213 -1.21 -23.73 2.13
C LEU A 213 -0.87 -23.92 3.61
N GLY A 214 -0.18 -22.95 4.25
CA GLY A 214 0.15 -22.97 5.67
C GLY A 214 1.52 -23.59 6.02
N GLU A 215 2.42 -23.72 5.04
CA GLU A 215 3.82 -24.11 5.31
C GLU A 215 4.55 -22.97 6.05
N ASN A 216 5.28 -23.32 7.10
CA ASN A 216 6.02 -22.37 7.93
C ASN A 216 7.52 -22.38 7.63
N ASP A 217 8.07 -23.50 7.16
CA ASP A 217 9.50 -23.65 6.85
C ASP A 217 9.75 -23.65 5.33
N ILE A 218 9.49 -22.51 4.71
CA ILE A 218 9.62 -22.38 3.25
C ILE A 218 11.10 -22.33 2.84
N ASP A 219 11.97 -21.73 3.65
CA ASP A 219 13.42 -21.75 3.40
C ASP A 219 13.97 -23.19 3.40
N GLY A 220 13.48 -24.06 4.29
CA GLY A 220 13.75 -25.49 4.25
C GLY A 220 13.31 -26.15 2.95
N LYS A 221 12.11 -25.81 2.44
CA LYS A 221 11.62 -26.31 1.14
C LYS A 221 12.44 -25.82 -0.05
N ILE A 222 12.93 -24.59 0.00
CA ILE A 222 13.84 -24.06 -1.02
C ILE A 222 15.16 -24.84 -0.98
N ALA A 223 15.74 -25.08 0.20
CA ALA A 223 16.97 -25.83 0.34
C ALA A 223 16.83 -27.29 -0.14
N GLU A 224 15.71 -27.95 0.15
CA GLU A 224 15.38 -29.29 -0.37
C GLU A 224 15.34 -29.28 -1.91
N ALA A 225 14.66 -28.29 -2.52
CA ALA A 225 14.55 -28.17 -3.97
C ALA A 225 15.91 -27.89 -4.65
N VAL A 226 16.76 -27.06 -4.04
CA VAL A 226 18.14 -26.82 -4.49
C VAL A 226 18.95 -28.12 -4.42
N HIS A 227 18.79 -28.91 -3.35
CA HIS A 227 19.47 -30.20 -3.24
C HIS A 227 19.00 -31.21 -4.30
N ALA A 228 17.74 -31.10 -4.73
CA ALA A 228 17.18 -31.85 -5.86
C ALA A 228 17.64 -31.35 -7.25
N GLY A 229 18.48 -30.31 -7.30
CA GLY A 229 19.08 -29.79 -8.53
C GLY A 229 18.34 -28.63 -9.18
N LEU A 230 17.36 -28.02 -8.48
CA LEU A 230 16.67 -26.83 -8.98
C LEU A 230 17.56 -25.59 -8.88
N ASP A 231 17.72 -24.86 -9.99
CA ASP A 231 18.44 -23.58 -9.98
C ASP A 231 17.54 -22.49 -9.39
N VAL A 232 17.87 -22.04 -8.18
CA VAL A 232 17.13 -20.99 -7.45
C VAL A 232 17.99 -19.72 -7.33
N PRO A 233 17.63 -18.62 -8.01
CA PRO A 233 18.33 -17.33 -7.92
C PRO A 233 18.27 -16.72 -6.52
N GLY A 234 19.23 -15.85 -6.19
CA GLY A 234 19.36 -15.29 -4.85
C GLY A 234 18.16 -14.44 -4.41
N GLU A 235 17.48 -13.82 -5.37
CA GLU A 235 16.28 -12.98 -5.22
C GLU A 235 15.06 -13.76 -4.73
N VAL A 236 14.97 -15.04 -5.09
CA VAL A 236 13.89 -15.97 -4.70
C VAL A 236 14.42 -17.17 -3.92
N GLY A 237 15.66 -17.09 -3.46
CA GLY A 237 16.38 -18.11 -2.72
C GLY A 237 16.13 -18.03 -1.21
N PRO A 238 16.70 -18.98 -0.45
CA PRO A 238 16.60 -18.98 0.99
C PRO A 238 17.38 -17.79 1.56
N ARG A 239 17.09 -17.43 2.81
CA ARG A 239 17.93 -16.46 3.52
C ARG A 239 19.37 -16.97 3.64
N THR A 240 20.33 -16.10 3.34
CA THR A 240 21.75 -16.35 3.55
C THR A 240 22.36 -15.22 4.38
N ASP A 241 23.66 -15.30 4.66
CA ASP A 241 24.43 -14.20 5.24
C ASP A 241 24.51 -12.95 4.33
N HIS A 242 24.21 -13.11 3.04
CA HIS A 242 24.27 -12.05 2.04
C HIS A 242 22.94 -11.75 1.35
N SER A 243 21.87 -12.51 1.62
CA SER A 243 20.52 -12.29 1.10
C SER A 243 19.50 -12.30 2.24
N PRO A 244 18.59 -11.31 2.32
CA PRO A 244 17.55 -11.30 3.34
C PRO A 244 16.54 -12.45 3.17
N GLY A 245 16.62 -13.21 2.08
CA GLY A 245 15.76 -14.34 1.71
C GLY A 245 14.55 -13.90 0.89
N TRP A 246 13.95 -14.86 0.18
CA TRP A 246 12.79 -14.62 -0.69
C TRP A 246 11.69 -13.85 0.03
N TRP A 247 11.38 -14.19 1.29
CA TRP A 247 10.29 -13.58 2.03
C TRP A 247 10.47 -12.06 2.25
N CYS A 248 11.72 -11.59 2.25
CA CYS A 248 12.09 -10.25 2.71
C CYS A 248 12.54 -9.30 1.59
N GLY A 249 12.06 -9.53 0.35
CA GLY A 249 12.19 -8.55 -0.72
C GLY A 249 13.39 -8.75 -1.66
N GLY A 250 13.83 -9.99 -1.88
CA GLY A 250 14.81 -10.26 -2.94
C GLY A 250 14.31 -9.87 -4.35
N TYR A 251 13.00 -9.76 -4.56
CA TYR A 251 12.36 -9.48 -5.86
C TYR A 251 11.70 -8.08 -5.95
N THR A 252 12.11 -7.15 -5.08
CA THR A 252 11.52 -5.79 -4.96
C THR A 252 11.44 -5.00 -6.26
N GLY A 253 12.34 -5.25 -7.22
CA GLY A 253 12.33 -4.62 -8.55
C GLY A 253 11.09 -4.95 -9.40
N TRP A 254 10.25 -5.91 -9.01
CA TRP A 254 8.99 -6.21 -9.70
C TRP A 254 7.84 -5.26 -9.33
N PHE A 255 7.98 -4.50 -8.24
CA PHE A 255 6.93 -3.64 -7.71
C PHE A 255 7.34 -2.18 -7.79
N ALA A 256 6.51 -1.36 -8.44
CA ALA A 256 6.74 0.09 -8.48
C ALA A 256 6.50 0.72 -7.10
N PRO A 257 7.24 1.78 -6.72
CA PRO A 257 6.96 2.55 -5.52
C PRO A 257 5.54 3.12 -5.51
N VAL A 258 4.92 3.22 -4.33
CA VAL A 258 3.63 3.90 -4.12
C VAL A 258 3.85 5.42 -4.10
N THR A 259 2.99 6.14 -4.83
CA THR A 259 3.07 7.59 -5.08
C THR A 259 1.68 8.22 -5.11
N GLY A 260 1.59 9.54 -5.21
CA GLY A 260 0.31 10.24 -5.29
C GLY A 260 -0.59 9.81 -6.44
N SER A 261 -0.03 9.18 -7.49
CA SER A 261 -0.78 8.60 -8.60
C SER A 261 -1.78 7.52 -8.16
N ASP A 262 -1.52 6.88 -7.01
CA ASP A 262 -2.32 5.76 -6.50
C ASP A 262 -3.59 6.21 -5.76
N LEU A 263 -3.55 7.40 -5.13
CA LEU A 263 -4.70 7.99 -4.44
C LEU A 263 -5.36 9.13 -5.22
N GLY A 264 -4.63 9.73 -6.16
CA GLY A 264 -5.06 10.90 -6.93
C GLY A 264 -6.44 10.74 -7.58
N PRO A 265 -6.73 9.63 -8.30
CA PRO A 265 -8.04 9.44 -8.92
C PRO A 265 -9.19 9.46 -7.92
N GLN A 266 -9.05 8.73 -6.79
CA GLN A 266 -10.11 8.63 -5.78
C GLN A 266 -10.24 9.93 -4.96
N ALA A 267 -9.14 10.63 -4.71
CA ALA A 267 -9.09 11.89 -3.96
C ALA A 267 -9.44 13.13 -4.81
N SER A 268 -9.49 13.00 -6.14
CA SER A 268 -9.50 14.15 -7.08
C SER A 268 -10.60 15.16 -6.78
N GLN A 269 -11.81 14.68 -6.48
CA GLN A 269 -12.94 15.55 -6.16
C GLN A 269 -12.64 16.43 -4.94
N ALA A 270 -12.12 15.84 -3.86
CA ALA A 270 -11.81 16.57 -2.64
C ALA A 270 -10.57 17.48 -2.78
N ILE A 271 -9.57 17.06 -3.58
CA ILE A 271 -8.38 17.86 -3.90
C ILE A 271 -8.79 19.21 -4.51
N HIS A 272 -9.77 19.19 -5.41
CA HIS A 272 -10.27 20.38 -6.10
C HIS A 272 -11.52 21.01 -5.47
N ALA A 273 -12.04 20.41 -4.39
CA ALA A 273 -13.27 20.88 -3.77
C ALA A 273 -13.06 22.21 -3.06
N THR A 274 -14.12 23.03 -3.13
CA THR A 274 -14.24 24.22 -2.30
C THR A 274 -14.60 23.81 -0.88
N MET A 275 -13.81 24.25 0.10
CA MET A 275 -14.06 23.98 1.52
C MET A 275 -15.04 25.01 2.10
N PRO A 276 -16.19 24.57 2.64
CA PRO A 276 -17.12 25.46 3.32
C PRO A 276 -16.52 25.96 4.64
N GLN A 277 -16.50 27.27 4.81
CA GLN A 277 -16.09 27.91 6.05
C GLN A 277 -16.75 29.28 6.16
N GLU A 278 -16.83 29.80 7.38
CA GLU A 278 -17.26 31.15 7.69
C GLU A 278 -16.10 31.93 8.33
N PHE A 279 -16.10 33.24 8.18
CA PHE A 279 -15.22 34.11 8.96
C PHE A 279 -16.03 34.90 9.97
N TRP A 280 -15.38 35.20 11.09
CA TRP A 280 -15.87 36.09 12.12
C TRP A 280 -14.86 37.23 12.32
N ALA A 281 -15.35 38.46 12.32
CA ALA A 281 -14.55 39.65 12.60
C ALA A 281 -14.99 40.28 13.93
N GLY A 282 -14.10 40.24 14.94
CA GLY A 282 -14.30 40.96 16.19
C GLY A 282 -13.73 42.38 16.10
N GLY A 283 -14.60 43.40 16.09
CA GLY A 283 -14.19 44.80 16.15
C GLY A 283 -13.92 45.26 17.58
N GLY A 284 -12.67 45.59 17.90
CA GLY A 284 -12.25 46.16 19.19
C GLY A 284 -12.46 47.68 19.32
N GLY A 285 -13.50 48.23 18.69
CA GLY A 285 -13.80 49.66 18.73
C GLY A 285 -14.67 50.03 19.94
N LEU A 286 -14.29 51.09 20.66
CA LEU A 286 -15.08 51.73 21.72
C LEU A 286 -16.38 52.33 21.14
N GLY A 287 -17.37 51.48 20.90
CA GLY A 287 -18.66 51.85 20.32
C GLY A 287 -19.24 50.65 19.59
N GLY A 288 -20.12 49.91 20.27
CA GLY A 288 -20.62 48.61 19.84
C GLY A 288 -21.04 48.56 18.36
N GLY A 289 -20.47 47.60 17.64
CA GLY A 289 -20.90 47.17 16.31
C GLY A 289 -20.65 45.66 16.22
N GLY A 290 -21.72 44.89 16.05
CA GLY A 290 -21.74 43.44 16.22
C GLY A 290 -20.72 42.69 15.37
N GLY A 291 -20.12 41.65 15.96
CA GLY A 291 -19.37 40.67 15.19
C GLY A 291 -20.31 39.96 14.22
N GLY A 292 -20.01 40.07 12.93
CA GLY A 292 -20.75 39.37 11.88
C GLY A 292 -20.08 38.04 11.55
N HIS A 293 -20.88 37.04 11.24
CA HIS A 293 -20.45 35.83 10.54
C HIS A 293 -20.77 36.00 9.06
N ALA A 294 -19.87 35.58 8.19
CA ALA A 294 -20.13 35.53 6.76
C ALA A 294 -19.42 34.34 6.13
N ASP A 295 -20.12 33.66 5.22
CA ASP A 295 -19.57 32.56 4.45
C ASP A 295 -18.38 33.04 3.62
N CYS A 296 -17.26 32.31 3.69
CA CYS A 296 -16.03 32.60 2.95
C CYS A 296 -15.37 31.30 2.46
N PRO A 297 -16.04 30.54 1.58
CA PRO A 297 -15.52 29.28 1.09
C PRO A 297 -14.12 29.43 0.47
N THR A 298 -13.26 28.41 0.67
CA THR A 298 -11.90 28.39 0.11
C THR A 298 -11.78 27.36 -1.00
N ASN A 299 -11.43 27.80 -2.21
CA ASN A 299 -11.13 26.90 -3.34
C ASN A 299 -9.94 25.99 -3.01
N ASN A 300 -10.04 24.70 -3.35
CA ASN A 300 -9.09 23.66 -2.97
C ASN A 300 -8.84 23.58 -1.45
N GLY A 301 -9.81 24.02 -0.64
CA GLY A 301 -9.56 24.31 0.77
C GLY A 301 -9.22 23.07 1.59
N TYR A 302 -9.74 21.88 1.24
CA TYR A 302 -9.35 20.63 1.89
C TYR A 302 -7.88 20.27 1.64
N ALA A 303 -7.42 20.40 0.39
CA ALA A 303 -6.04 20.15 0.01
C ALA A 303 -5.07 21.18 0.61
N LEU A 304 -5.44 22.47 0.57
CA LEU A 304 -4.63 23.52 1.18
C LEU A 304 -4.58 23.37 2.71
N SER A 305 -5.70 23.00 3.35
CA SER A 305 -5.72 22.71 4.77
C SER A 305 -4.82 21.53 5.11
N LEU A 306 -4.93 20.42 4.37
CA LEU A 306 -4.05 19.26 4.54
C LEU A 306 -2.56 19.62 4.43
N CYS A 307 -2.18 20.43 3.44
CA CYS A 307 -0.78 20.62 3.06
C CYS A 307 -0.11 21.90 3.58
N ASN A 308 -0.86 22.88 4.10
CA ASN A 308 -0.29 24.20 4.43
C ASN A 308 -0.56 24.68 5.85
N TRP A 309 -1.62 24.24 6.53
CA TRP A 309 -1.94 24.79 7.87
C TRP A 309 -2.68 23.86 8.84
N GLY A 310 -3.27 22.78 8.34
CA GLY A 310 -3.98 21.82 9.16
C GLY A 310 -3.04 20.90 9.95
N PRO A 311 -3.61 20.08 10.85
CA PRO A 311 -2.84 19.18 11.73
C PRO A 311 -2.06 18.09 10.99
N LEU A 312 -2.35 17.83 9.71
CA LEU A 312 -1.63 16.87 8.86
C LEU A 312 -0.61 17.54 7.93
N ASN A 313 -0.39 18.85 8.07
CA ASN A 313 0.64 19.55 7.32
C ASN A 313 2.04 19.15 7.83
N PHE A 314 2.60 18.11 7.24
CA PHE A 314 3.98 17.65 7.52
C PHE A 314 4.99 18.16 6.49
N TYR A 315 4.53 18.88 5.46
CA TYR A 315 5.29 19.10 4.24
C TYR A 315 5.21 20.55 3.72
N SER A 316 4.73 21.53 4.49
CA SER A 316 4.71 22.91 4.02
C SER A 316 6.12 23.44 3.75
N ALA A 317 6.33 24.02 2.58
CA ALA A 317 7.49 24.85 2.30
C ALA A 317 7.32 26.19 3.05
N GLY A 318 8.09 26.37 4.12
CA GLY A 318 8.11 27.59 4.94
C GLY A 318 8.64 28.82 4.22
#